data_AF-A0A8S4BIT6-F1
#
_entry.id   AF-A0A8S4BIT6-F1
#
_cell.length_a   1.000
_cell.length_b   1.000
_cell.length_c   1.000
_cell.angle_alpha   90.00
_cell.angle_beta   90.00
_cell.angle_gamma   90.00
#
_symmetry.space_group_name_H-M   'P 1'
#
loop_
_entity.id
_entity.type
_entity.pdbx_description
1 polymer ?
#
loop_
_entity_poly.entity_id
_entity_poly.type
_entity_poly.pdbx_seq_one_letter_code
_entity_poly.pdbx_strand_id
1 'polypeptide(L)'
;MMFNRASLINVGYLESGNDTDYLAMHDVDLLPLNEALDYGFPQEGPFHVASPELHPLYHYKTYLFRPNGITTGYKTFLHLHDPAWRKRDQKRVAAQKQEQFKVDPEGGLTNLQYQVESRQELTISGAPCTIINTKLVCDQDKTPWCMLG
;
A
#
# COMPACT_ATOMS: atom_id res chain seq x y z
N MET A 1 -12.49 1.21 13.18
CA MET A 1 -11.07 0.83 13.24
C MET A 1 -10.41 1.51 12.05
N MET A 2 -9.24 2.12 12.23
CA MET A 2 -8.50 2.67 11.08
C MET A 2 -7.92 1.54 10.23
N PHE A 3 -7.86 1.75 8.92
CA PHE A 3 -7.18 0.84 8.01
C PHE A 3 -5.67 1.13 7.99
N ASN A 4 -4.83 0.13 8.26
CA ASN A 4 -3.37 0.28 8.30
C ASN A 4 -2.71 -0.40 7.08
N ARG A 5 -2.58 0.36 5.99
CA ARG A 5 -1.96 -0.11 4.72
C ARG A 5 -0.51 -0.56 4.91
N ALA A 6 0.31 0.19 5.64
CA ALA A 6 1.74 -0.07 5.77
C ALA A 6 2.00 -1.38 6.53
N SER A 7 1.31 -1.61 7.64
CA SER A 7 1.43 -2.89 8.37
C SER A 7 0.94 -4.08 7.54
N LEU A 8 -0.13 -3.92 6.74
CA LEU A 8 -0.59 -5.00 5.86
C LEU A 8 0.40 -5.32 4.73
N ILE A 9 1.17 -4.33 4.26
CA ILE A 9 2.28 -4.57 3.32
C ILE A 9 3.40 -5.38 4.00
N ASN A 10 3.76 -5.04 5.24
CA ASN A 10 4.74 -5.83 6.00
C ASN A 10 4.27 -7.27 6.21
N VAL A 11 2.98 -7.48 6.50
CA VAL A 11 2.38 -8.83 6.55
C VAL A 11 2.53 -9.52 5.20
N GLY A 12 2.14 -8.85 4.10
CA GLY A 12 2.29 -9.40 2.75
C GLY A 12 3.72 -9.79 2.42
N TYR A 13 4.72 -9.02 2.86
CA TYR A 13 6.13 -9.40 2.74
C TYR A 13 6.47 -10.65 3.53
N LEU A 14 6.12 -10.71 4.82
CA LEU A 14 6.44 -11.85 5.69
C LEU A 14 5.72 -13.14 5.28
N GLU A 15 4.55 -12.99 4.67
CA GLU A 15 3.70 -14.09 4.21
C GLU A 15 3.93 -14.45 2.74
N SER A 16 4.72 -13.67 2.02
CA SER A 16 5.19 -14.04 0.68
C SER A 16 6.25 -15.14 0.80
N GLY A 17 6.22 -16.11 -0.10
CA GLY A 17 7.13 -17.26 -0.08
C GLY A 17 8.58 -16.86 -0.35
N ASN A 18 9.51 -17.74 0.01
CA ASN A 18 10.95 -17.55 -0.23
C ASN A 18 11.35 -17.51 -1.71
N ASP A 19 10.42 -17.82 -2.61
CA ASP A 19 10.53 -17.77 -4.06
C ASP A 19 10.16 -16.39 -4.66
N THR A 20 9.85 -15.41 -3.82
CA THR A 20 9.52 -14.04 -4.23
C THR A 20 10.77 -13.14 -4.19
N ASP A 21 11.25 -12.69 -5.36
CA ASP A 21 12.43 -11.82 -5.46
C ASP A 21 12.16 -10.34 -5.17
N TYR A 22 10.94 -9.87 -5.47
CA TYR A 22 10.53 -8.48 -5.27
C TYR A 22 9.01 -8.38 -5.06
N LEU A 23 8.55 -7.23 -4.55
CA LEU A 23 7.14 -6.95 -4.31
C LEU A 23 6.69 -5.67 -5.01
N ALA A 24 5.43 -5.68 -5.46
CA ALA A 24 4.71 -4.48 -5.89
C ALA A 24 3.66 -4.10 -4.84
N MET A 25 3.83 -2.95 -4.19
CA MET A 25 2.83 -2.40 -3.26
C MET A 25 1.70 -1.71 -4.05
N HIS A 26 0.64 -2.45 -4.34
CA HIS A 26 -0.38 -2.03 -5.31
C HIS A 26 -1.73 -1.73 -4.65
N ASP A 27 -2.31 -0.57 -4.95
CA ASP A 27 -3.68 -0.24 -4.52
C ASP A 27 -4.69 -0.99 -5.40
N VAL A 28 -5.74 -1.54 -4.79
CA VAL A 28 -6.73 -2.38 -5.51
C VAL A 28 -7.59 -1.60 -6.52
N ASP A 29 -7.65 -0.28 -6.39
CA ASP A 29 -8.49 0.61 -7.21
C ASP A 29 -7.72 1.36 -8.31
N LEU A 30 -6.42 1.14 -8.47
CA LEU A 30 -5.57 1.90 -9.40
C LEU A 30 -5.04 1.00 -10.53
N LEU A 31 -5.76 0.90 -11.64
CA LEU A 31 -5.44 -0.04 -12.73
C LEU A 31 -4.50 0.58 -13.77
N PRO A 32 -3.36 -0.05 -14.13
CA PRO A 32 -2.50 0.44 -15.20
C PRO A 32 -3.18 0.29 -16.57
N LEU A 33 -3.17 1.35 -17.37
CA LEU A 33 -3.72 1.36 -18.74
C LEU A 33 -2.64 1.45 -19.83
N ASN A 34 -1.38 1.55 -19.45
CA ASN A 34 -0.26 1.69 -20.37
C ASN A 34 0.72 0.53 -20.16
N GLU A 35 0.88 -0.30 -21.20
CA GLU A 35 1.76 -1.47 -21.18
C GLU A 35 3.26 -1.12 -21.10
N ALA A 36 3.63 0.15 -21.36
CA ALA A 36 5.01 0.62 -21.20
C ALA A 36 5.41 0.89 -19.73
N LEU A 37 4.49 0.71 -18.78
CA LEU A 37 4.81 0.78 -17.35
C LEU A 37 5.67 -0.42 -16.94
N ASP A 38 6.86 -0.15 -16.43
CA ASP A 38 7.78 -1.19 -15.99
C ASP A 38 7.38 -1.74 -14.61
N TYR A 39 6.91 -2.98 -14.61
CA TYR A 39 6.67 -3.80 -13.41
C TYR A 39 7.75 -4.86 -13.21
N GLY A 40 8.84 -4.81 -13.98
CA GLY A 40 9.96 -5.75 -13.86
C GLY A 40 10.73 -5.60 -12.55
N PHE A 41 11.74 -6.46 -12.38
CA PHE A 41 12.58 -6.47 -11.18
C PHE A 41 13.33 -5.13 -11.02
N PRO A 42 13.14 -4.41 -9.90
CA PRO A 42 13.68 -3.06 -9.73
C PRO A 42 15.14 -3.08 -9.25
N GLN A 43 16.07 -3.42 -10.15
CA GLN A 43 17.49 -3.66 -9.83
C GLN A 43 18.20 -2.48 -9.15
N GLU A 44 17.89 -1.24 -9.55
CA GLU A 44 18.57 -0.02 -9.07
C GLU A 44 18.02 0.48 -7.72
N GLY A 45 16.89 -0.07 -7.26
CA GLY A 45 16.20 0.35 -6.05
C GLY A 45 14.70 0.58 -6.27
N PRO A 46 13.96 1.06 -5.24
CA PRO A 46 12.51 1.15 -5.32
C PRO A 46 12.01 1.96 -6.51
N PHE A 47 11.13 1.34 -7.30
CA PHE A 47 10.55 1.90 -8.51
C PHE A 47 9.10 2.32 -8.29
N HIS A 48 8.80 3.60 -8.50
CA HIS A 48 7.49 4.19 -8.26
C HIS A 48 6.68 4.25 -9.55
N VAL A 49 5.97 3.16 -9.85
CA VAL A 49 5.17 3.02 -11.09
C VAL A 49 4.08 4.10 -11.22
N ALA A 50 3.32 4.33 -10.16
CA ALA A 50 2.28 5.37 -10.10
C ALA A 50 2.86 6.75 -9.76
N SER A 51 3.86 7.19 -10.52
CA SER A 51 4.63 8.39 -10.23
C SER A 51 3.76 9.67 -10.22
N PRO A 52 4.21 10.76 -9.55
CA PRO A 52 3.43 11.99 -9.42
C PRO A 52 3.01 12.64 -10.75
N GLU A 53 3.75 12.36 -11.84
CA GLU A 53 3.43 12.85 -13.18
C GLU A 53 2.32 12.05 -13.88
N LEU A 54 2.02 10.85 -13.36
CA LEU A 54 1.10 9.88 -13.95
C LEU A 54 -0.13 9.62 -13.06
N HIS A 55 -0.01 9.83 -11.76
CA HIS A 55 -1.10 9.61 -10.80
C HIS A 55 -2.20 10.68 -10.95
N PRO A 56 -3.50 10.32 -10.97
CA PRO A 56 -4.58 11.29 -11.18
C PRO A 56 -4.85 12.29 -10.03
N LEU A 57 -4.13 12.20 -8.91
CA LEU A 57 -4.49 12.94 -7.67
C LEU A 57 -3.26 13.50 -6.93
N TYR A 58 -2.15 12.76 -6.87
CA TYR A 58 -0.97 13.14 -6.10
C TYR A 58 0.16 13.59 -7.02
N HIS A 59 0.67 14.80 -6.80
CA HIS A 59 1.63 15.46 -7.70
C HIS A 59 2.89 15.98 -6.98
N TYR A 60 3.14 15.55 -5.74
CA TYR A 60 4.31 15.98 -4.99
C TYR A 60 5.56 15.20 -5.43
N LYS A 61 6.70 15.89 -5.57
CA LYS A 61 7.95 15.24 -6.01
C LYS A 61 8.43 14.23 -4.96
N THR A 62 8.89 13.08 -5.45
CA THR A 62 9.53 12.01 -4.67
C THR A 62 10.92 11.72 -5.20
N TYR A 63 11.82 11.20 -4.36
CA TYR A 63 13.22 10.87 -4.73
C TYR A 63 13.40 9.40 -5.14
N LEU A 64 12.38 8.80 -5.78
CA LEU A 64 12.40 7.39 -6.21
C LEU A 64 12.62 7.29 -7.72
N PHE A 65 13.09 6.12 -8.18
CA PHE A 65 13.08 5.81 -9.61
C PHE A 65 11.63 5.81 -10.12
N ARG A 66 11.42 6.25 -11.35
CA ARG A 66 10.10 6.46 -11.94
C ARG A 66 10.09 6.14 -13.43
N PRO A 67 8.92 5.85 -14.01
CA PRO A 67 8.78 5.68 -15.46
C PRO A 67 9.28 6.91 -16.22
N ASN A 68 9.95 6.66 -17.34
CA ASN A 68 10.39 7.68 -18.28
C ASN A 68 9.72 7.43 -19.64
N GLY A 69 9.47 8.48 -20.42
CA GLY A 69 8.90 8.34 -21.76
C GLY A 69 7.40 8.03 -21.82
N ILE A 70 6.70 8.00 -20.67
CA ILE A 70 5.24 7.81 -20.63
C ILE A 70 4.54 9.12 -20.97
N THR A 71 3.73 9.12 -22.03
CA THR A 71 3.06 10.32 -22.56
C THR A 71 1.56 10.40 -22.24
N THR A 72 0.99 9.35 -21.64
CA THR A 72 -0.44 9.25 -21.32
C THR A 72 -0.89 10.14 -20.15
N GLY A 73 0.06 10.73 -19.39
CA GLY A 73 -0.21 11.66 -18.29
C GLY A 73 -1.19 11.08 -17.26
N TYR A 74 -2.19 11.85 -16.84
CA TYR A 74 -3.21 11.41 -15.86
C TYR A 74 -4.19 10.34 -16.36
N LYS A 75 -4.08 9.92 -17.63
CA LYS A 75 -4.83 8.78 -18.19
C LYS A 75 -4.04 7.48 -18.15
N THR A 76 -2.85 7.49 -17.55
CA THR A 76 -1.99 6.30 -17.44
C THR A 76 -2.61 5.25 -16.51
N PHE A 77 -3.42 5.67 -15.55
CA PHE A 77 -4.14 4.79 -14.64
C PHE A 77 -5.64 5.08 -14.66
N LEU A 78 -6.44 4.02 -14.54
CA LEU A 78 -7.84 4.12 -14.20
C LEU A 78 -7.98 4.03 -12.68
N HIS A 79 -8.38 5.12 -12.03
CA HIS A 79 -8.61 5.15 -10.58
C HIS A 79 -10.09 4.97 -10.26
N LEU A 80 -10.47 3.75 -9.87
CA LEU A 80 -11.85 3.36 -9.55
C LEU A 80 -12.23 3.73 -8.11
N HIS A 81 -12.23 5.03 -7.82
CA HIS A 81 -12.44 5.54 -6.47
C HIS A 81 -13.46 6.67 -6.44
N ASP A 82 -14.71 6.33 -6.13
CA ASP A 82 -15.73 7.34 -5.82
C ASP A 82 -15.55 7.80 -4.36
N PRO A 83 -15.16 9.07 -4.11
CA PRO A 83 -14.88 9.57 -2.76
C PRO A 83 -16.14 9.67 -1.87
N ALA A 84 -17.35 9.68 -2.45
CA ALA A 84 -18.59 9.66 -1.68
C ALA A 84 -18.89 8.26 -1.15
N TRP A 85 -18.59 7.22 -1.94
CA TRP A 85 -18.80 5.81 -1.58
C TRP A 85 -17.64 5.21 -0.78
N ARG A 86 -16.41 5.50 -1.19
CA ARG A 86 -15.16 5.02 -0.58
C ARG A 86 -14.48 6.15 0.19
N LYS A 87 -15.14 6.60 1.26
CA LYS A 87 -14.60 7.68 2.10
C LYS A 87 -13.26 7.28 2.70
N ARG A 88 -12.23 8.11 2.52
CA ARG A 88 -10.95 7.97 3.20
C ARG A 88 -11.12 8.24 4.70
N ASP A 89 -10.54 7.40 5.54
CA ASP A 89 -10.45 7.66 6.98
C ASP A 89 -9.37 8.70 7.26
N GLN A 90 -9.77 9.97 7.26
CA GLN A 90 -8.89 11.12 7.48
C GLN A 90 -9.03 11.71 8.89
N LYS A 91 -9.90 11.13 9.74
CA LYS A 91 -10.11 11.63 11.10
C LYS A 91 -8.81 11.46 11.87
N ARG A 92 -8.38 12.53 12.53
CA ARG A 92 -7.19 12.52 13.39
C ARG A 92 -7.60 12.51 14.86
N VAL A 93 -7.02 11.61 15.63
CA VAL A 93 -7.33 11.45 17.07
C VAL A 93 -6.13 11.87 17.91
N ALA A 94 -6.35 12.84 18.81
CA ALA A 94 -5.36 13.30 19.80
C ALA A 94 -3.96 13.58 19.18
N ALA A 95 -2.93 12.89 19.66
CA ALA A 95 -1.53 13.07 19.26
C ALA A 95 -1.25 12.64 17.80
N GLN A 96 -2.14 11.89 17.15
CA GLN A 96 -1.92 11.38 15.78
C GLN A 96 -1.57 12.50 14.79
N LYS A 97 -2.15 13.69 14.94
CA LYS A 97 -1.87 14.85 14.07
C LYS A 97 -0.41 15.32 14.17
N GLN A 98 0.21 15.18 15.33
CA GLN A 98 1.60 15.58 15.58
C GLN A 98 2.57 14.46 15.22
N GLU A 99 2.22 13.20 15.51
CA GLU A 99 3.09 12.04 15.27
C GLU A 99 3.22 11.67 13.78
N GLN A 100 2.20 11.94 12.95
CA GLN A 100 2.19 11.53 11.53
C GLN A 100 3.30 12.14 10.64
N PHE A 101 4.00 13.16 11.11
CA PHE A 101 5.09 13.81 10.37
C PHE A 101 6.48 13.41 10.87
N LYS A 102 6.54 12.55 11.89
CA LYS A 102 7.79 12.03 12.46
C LYS A 102 8.09 10.67 11.86
N VAL A 103 9.38 10.42 11.64
CA VAL A 103 9.86 9.07 11.33
C VAL A 103 9.78 8.24 12.61
N ASP A 104 9.20 7.05 12.53
CA ASP A 104 9.27 6.04 13.59
C ASP A 104 10.54 5.20 13.38
N PRO A 105 11.55 5.31 14.26
CA PRO A 105 12.79 4.53 14.14
C PRO A 105 12.69 3.15 14.79
N GLU A 106 11.63 2.86 15.54
CA GLU A 106 11.48 1.63 16.30
C GLU A 106 10.60 0.62 15.57
N GLY A 107 9.44 1.06 15.08
CA GLY A 107 8.46 0.21 14.40
C GLY A 107 8.88 -0.20 12.99
N GLY A 108 8.43 -1.38 12.54
CA GLY A 108 8.65 -1.79 11.16
C GLY A 108 8.36 -3.26 10.91
N LEU A 109 9.11 -3.82 9.96
CA LEU A 109 8.96 -5.22 9.52
C LEU A 109 9.32 -6.22 10.62
N THR A 110 10.40 -5.95 11.37
CA THR A 110 11.03 -6.91 12.29
C THR A 110 10.30 -7.06 13.63
N ASN A 111 9.42 -6.13 13.99
CA ASN A 111 8.67 -6.14 15.25
C ASN A 111 7.15 -6.02 15.04
N LEU A 112 6.68 -6.26 13.81
CA LEU A 112 5.27 -6.29 13.48
C LEU A 112 4.58 -7.42 14.25
N GLN A 113 3.53 -7.08 15.00
CA GLN A 113 2.69 -8.05 15.71
C GLN A 113 1.37 -8.26 14.97
N TYR A 114 1.13 -9.49 14.52
CA TYR A 114 -0.09 -9.88 13.81
C TYR A 114 -0.36 -11.37 13.95
N GLN A 115 -1.57 -11.78 13.56
CA GLN A 115 -1.96 -13.18 13.43
C GLN A 115 -2.64 -13.38 12.07
N VAL A 116 -2.24 -14.43 11.34
CA VAL A 116 -3.03 -14.90 10.19
C VAL A 116 -4.19 -15.73 10.71
N GLU A 117 -5.41 -15.24 10.53
CA GLU A 117 -6.64 -15.93 10.95
C GLU A 117 -7.02 -17.04 9.97
N SER A 118 -6.84 -16.81 8.67
CA SER A 118 -7.04 -17.82 7.63
C SER A 118 -6.34 -17.46 6.33
N ARG A 119 -6.03 -18.47 5.51
CA ARG A 119 -5.59 -18.32 4.11
C ARG A 119 -6.63 -18.97 3.19
N GLN A 120 -7.01 -18.28 2.12
CA GLN A 120 -8.03 -18.75 1.18
C GLN A 120 -7.53 -18.55 -0.25
N GLU A 121 -7.46 -19.63 -1.02
CA GLU A 121 -7.27 -19.53 -2.46
C GLU A 121 -8.60 -19.14 -3.13
N LEU A 122 -8.57 -18.08 -3.91
CA LEU A 122 -9.70 -17.52 -4.63
C LEU A 122 -9.38 -17.50 -6.12
N THR A 123 -10.41 -17.66 -6.96
CA THR A 123 -10.28 -17.47 -8.41
C THR A 123 -11.40 -16.57 -8.89
N ILE A 124 -11.05 -15.48 -9.55
CA ILE A 124 -12.00 -14.50 -10.09
C ILE A 124 -11.88 -14.53 -11.61
N SER A 125 -12.92 -15.00 -12.30
CA SER A 125 -12.93 -15.11 -13.77
C SER A 125 -11.70 -15.85 -14.34
N GLY A 126 -11.22 -16.86 -13.62
CA GLY A 126 -10.03 -17.65 -13.99
C GLY A 126 -8.69 -17.09 -13.51
N ALA A 127 -8.64 -15.87 -12.96
CA ALA A 127 -7.43 -15.30 -12.36
C ALA A 127 -7.30 -15.75 -10.88
N PRO A 128 -6.25 -16.48 -10.50
CA PRO A 128 -6.05 -16.92 -9.12
C PRO A 128 -5.51 -15.77 -8.24
N CYS A 129 -5.90 -15.77 -6.96
CA CYS A 129 -5.29 -14.95 -5.92
C CYS A 129 -5.45 -15.61 -4.55
N THR A 130 -4.56 -15.27 -3.61
CA THR A 130 -4.64 -15.74 -2.23
C THR A 130 -5.10 -14.60 -1.33
N ILE A 131 -6.13 -14.86 -0.52
CA ILE A 131 -6.63 -13.95 0.50
C ILE A 131 -6.03 -14.35 1.86
N ILE A 132 -5.34 -13.41 2.50
CA ILE A 132 -4.76 -13.58 3.84
C ILE A 132 -5.56 -12.73 4.83
N ASN A 133 -6.42 -13.38 5.60
CA ASN A 133 -7.16 -12.71 6.66
C ASN A 133 -6.22 -12.45 7.84
N THR A 134 -6.01 -11.18 8.14
CA THR A 134 -4.95 -10.71 9.02
C THR A 134 -5.54 -9.93 10.19
N LYS A 135 -5.21 -10.36 11.40
CA LYS A 135 -5.49 -9.64 12.64
C LYS A 135 -4.23 -8.92 13.09
N LEU A 136 -4.19 -7.59 12.89
CA LEU A 136 -3.12 -6.74 13.40
C LEU A 136 -3.30 -6.51 14.91
N VAL A 137 -2.21 -6.58 15.67
CA VAL A 137 -2.19 -6.21 17.08
C VAL A 137 -1.97 -4.71 17.20
N CYS A 138 -2.71 -4.06 18.11
CA CYS A 138 -2.44 -2.68 18.49
C CYS A 138 -1.98 -2.57 19.94
N ASP A 139 -0.83 -1.94 20.12
CA ASP A 139 -0.38 -1.37 21.38
C ASP A 139 -0.98 0.04 21.54
N GLN A 140 -1.96 0.18 22.43
CA GLN A 140 -2.66 1.43 22.69
C GLN A 140 -1.84 2.41 23.53
N ASP A 141 -0.80 1.95 24.24
CA ASP A 141 0.10 2.84 24.98
C ASP A 141 1.03 3.58 24.01
N LYS A 142 1.36 2.96 22.87
CA LYS A 142 2.17 3.58 21.81
C LYS A 142 1.35 4.28 20.74
N THR A 143 0.28 3.63 20.26
CA THR A 143 -0.51 4.08 19.10
C THR A 143 -2.01 4.11 19.40
N PRO A 144 -2.46 4.92 20.38
CA PRO A 144 -3.85 4.91 20.86
C PRO A 144 -4.89 5.19 19.77
N TRP A 145 -4.48 5.86 18.67
CA TRP A 145 -5.34 6.15 17.53
C TRP A 145 -5.72 4.93 16.68
N CYS A 146 -5.08 3.76 16.88
CA CYS A 146 -5.41 2.53 16.15
C CYS A 146 -6.85 2.06 16.41
N MET A 147 -7.37 2.33 17.60
CA MET A 147 -8.76 2.10 17.99
C MET A 147 -9.53 3.39 17.72
N LEU A 148 -10.75 3.24 17.20
CA LEU A 148 -11.66 4.38 17.18
C LEU A 148 -12.05 4.65 18.64
N GLY A 149 -11.51 5.74 19.19
CA GLY A 149 -12.10 6.36 20.38
C GLY A 149 -13.51 6.87 20.09
#